data_AF-A0A936DXK4-F1
#
_entry.id   AF-A0A936DXK4-F1
#
_cell.length_a   1.000
_cell.length_b   1.000
_cell.length_c   1.000
_cell.angle_alpha   90.00
_cell.angle_beta   90.00
_cell.angle_gamma   90.00
#
_symmetry.space_group_name_H-M   'P 1'
#
loop_
_entity.id
_entity.type
_entity.pdbx_description
1 polymer ?
#
loop_
_entity_poly.entity_id
_entity_poly.type
_entity_poly.pdbx_seq_one_letter_code
_entity_poly.pdbx_strand_id
1 'polypeptide(L)'
;MTWSGRVDGTVELIIQGNYVRENNIDGQAVYNSRSRFSSQLPNANVRVSVSKLRGRGRVEIIEQPSQNNRFSAIIRIRDEQGGADDYEIQVNWN
;
A
#
# COMPACT_ATOMS: atom_id res chain seq x y z
N MET A 1 -8.28 -3.50 5.93
CA MET A 1 -8.07 -2.09 5.52
C MET A 1 -8.28 -1.96 4.02
N THR A 2 -8.79 -0.81 3.56
CA THR A 2 -8.76 -0.45 2.13
C THR A 2 -7.92 0.81 1.92
N TRP A 3 -7.27 0.89 0.77
CA TRP A 3 -6.59 2.09 0.29
C TRP A 3 -6.98 2.33 -1.16
N SER A 4 -7.18 3.58 -1.52
CA SER A 4 -7.39 4.02 -2.90
C SER A 4 -6.57 5.26 -3.17
N GLY A 5 -6.10 5.46 -4.39
CA GLY A 5 -5.38 6.67 -4.80
C GLY A 5 -5.02 6.63 -6.27
N ARG A 6 -4.66 7.79 -6.82
CA ARG A 6 -4.21 7.90 -8.20
C ARG A 6 -2.70 7.82 -8.27
N VAL A 7 -2.19 6.84 -9.03
CA VAL A 7 -0.76 6.49 -9.10
C VAL A 7 -0.24 6.70 -10.52
N ASP A 8 0.88 7.39 -10.63
CA ASP A 8 1.68 7.55 -11.84
C ASP A 8 3.10 7.05 -11.54
N GLY A 9 3.54 5.97 -12.19
CA GLY A 9 4.80 5.30 -11.87
C GLY A 9 4.73 4.36 -10.68
N THR A 10 5.66 4.48 -9.72
CA THR A 10 5.83 3.53 -8.61
C THR A 10 5.68 4.20 -7.25
N VAL A 11 4.85 3.62 -6.39
CA VAL A 11 4.70 4.05 -4.99
C VAL A 11 4.77 2.86 -4.04
N GLU A 12 5.36 3.10 -2.87
CA GLU A 12 5.32 2.20 -1.74
C GLU A 12 4.38 2.75 -0.66
N LEU A 13 3.45 1.91 -0.22
CA LEU A 13 2.56 2.15 0.90
C LEU A 13 3.17 1.50 2.13
N ILE A 14 3.63 2.33 3.07
CA ILE A 14 4.17 1.89 4.36
C ILE A 14 3.03 1.96 5.37
N ILE A 15 2.57 0.81 5.82
CA ILE A 15 1.40 0.67 6.69
C ILE A 15 1.88 0.33 8.10
N GLN A 16 1.48 1.13 9.08
CA GLN A 16 1.80 0.92 10.49
C GLN A 16 0.63 1.39 11.37
N GLY A 17 0.10 0.54 12.25
CA GLY A 17 -1.07 0.88 13.04
C GLY A 17 -2.28 1.24 12.16
N ASN A 18 -2.78 2.48 12.31
CA ASN A 18 -3.88 3.06 11.52
C ASN A 18 -3.39 4.10 10.49
N TYR A 19 -2.11 4.04 10.14
CA TYR A 19 -1.49 5.04 9.28
C TYR A 19 -0.92 4.39 8.01
N VAL A 20 -1.00 5.15 6.92
CA VAL A 20 -0.35 4.84 5.65
C VAL A 20 0.53 6.02 5.30
N ARG A 21 1.82 5.76 5.09
CA ARG A 21 2.72 6.70 4.43
C ARG A 21 2.91 6.28 2.99
N GLU A 22 2.67 7.20 2.08
CA GLU A 22 3.00 7.04 0.66
C GLU A 22 4.45 7.49 0.45
N ASN A 23 5.29 6.59 -0.04
CA ASN A 23 6.66 6.86 -0.45
C ASN A 23 6.74 6.71 -1.97
N ASN A 24 6.75 7.83 -2.69
CA ASN A 24 6.89 7.83 -4.13
C ASN A 24 8.33 7.44 -4.51
N ILE A 25 8.46 6.44 -5.39
CA ILE A 25 9.75 5.93 -5.86
C ILE A 25 10.07 6.49 -7.25
N ASP A 26 9.06 6.58 -8.11
CA ASP A 26 9.14 7.12 -9.46
C ASP A 26 7.78 7.68 -9.90
N GLY A 27 7.80 8.55 -10.91
CA GLY A 27 6.61 9.22 -11.45
C GLY A 27 6.12 10.37 -10.59
N GLN A 28 4.81 10.64 -10.60
CA GLN A 28 4.22 11.74 -9.83
C GLN A 28 3.77 11.28 -8.45
N ALA A 29 3.84 12.19 -7.48
CA ALA A 29 3.31 11.96 -6.15
C ALA A 29 1.84 11.53 -6.21
N VAL A 30 1.47 10.56 -5.37
CA VAL A 30 0.09 10.09 -5.27
C VAL A 30 -0.83 11.26 -4.88
N TYR A 31 -2.00 11.30 -5.48
CA TYR A 31 -3.04 12.27 -5.14
C TYR A 31 -4.41 11.61 -5.05
N ASN A 32 -5.35 12.33 -4.41
CA ASN A 32 -6.68 11.82 -4.07
C ASN A 32 -6.64 10.50 -3.28
N SER A 33 -5.58 10.28 -2.49
CA SER A 33 -5.45 9.07 -1.70
C SER A 33 -6.38 9.09 -0.49
N ARG A 34 -6.89 7.90 -0.15
CA ARG A 34 -7.75 7.66 1.01
C ARG A 34 -7.42 6.29 1.58
N SER A 35 -7.34 6.20 2.90
CA SER A 35 -7.20 4.95 3.63
C SER A 35 -8.34 4.78 4.62
N ARG A 36 -8.82 3.54 4.77
CA ARG A 36 -9.84 3.17 5.75
C ARG A 36 -9.44 1.90 6.49
N PHE A 37 -9.45 1.99 7.80
CA PHE A 37 -9.08 0.90 8.70
C PHE A 37 -10.33 0.40 9.43
N SER A 38 -10.62 -0.89 9.29
CA SER A 38 -11.61 -1.59 10.11
C SER A 38 -11.02 -2.04 11.46
N SER A 39 -9.71 -2.21 11.47
CA SER A 39 -8.87 -2.50 12.63
C SER A 39 -7.48 -1.92 12.34
N GLN A 40 -6.65 -1.74 13.37
CA GLN A 40 -5.26 -1.33 13.19
C GLN A 40 -4.39 -2.54 12.83
N LEU A 41 -3.33 -2.30 12.06
CA LEU A 41 -2.24 -3.27 11.92
C LEU A 41 -1.56 -3.39 13.29
N PRO A 42 -1.54 -4.58 13.93
CA PRO A 42 -0.94 -4.73 15.24
C PRO A 42 0.59 -4.57 15.18
N ASN A 43 1.17 -4.10 16.28
CA ASN A 43 2.62 -4.08 16.49
C ASN A 43 3.13 -5.49 16.83
N ALA A 44 2.91 -6.44 15.91
CA ALA A 44 3.25 -7.85 16.07
C ALA A 44 3.60 -8.46 14.69
N ASN A 45 4.25 -9.62 14.72
CA ASN A 45 4.59 -10.39 13.51
C ASN A 45 3.33 -11.10 12.99
N VAL A 46 2.45 -10.36 12.31
CA VAL A 46 1.27 -10.88 11.62
C VAL A 46 1.55 -11.08 10.15
N ARG A 47 0.78 -11.96 9.49
CA ARG A 47 0.88 -12.12 8.05
C ARG A 47 -0.03 -11.12 7.37
N VAL A 48 0.54 -10.24 6.55
CA VAL A 48 -0.20 -9.33 5.70
C VAL A 48 -0.41 -9.97 4.33
N SER A 49 -1.62 -9.76 3.80
CA SER A 49 -2.03 -10.13 2.45
C SER A 49 -2.65 -8.91 1.76
N VAL A 50 -2.53 -8.87 0.43
CA VAL A 50 -3.06 -7.77 -0.39
C VAL A 50 -3.83 -8.32 -1.58
N SER A 51 -4.94 -7.67 -1.90
CA SER A 51 -5.73 -7.92 -3.09
C SER A 51 -5.91 -6.60 -3.84
N LYS A 52 -5.56 -6.60 -5.13
CA LYS A 52 -5.83 -5.47 -6.02
C LYS A 52 -7.28 -5.54 -6.48
N LEU A 53 -8.07 -4.53 -6.12
CA LEU A 53 -9.47 -4.41 -6.53
C LEU A 53 -9.59 -3.60 -7.83
N ARG A 54 -8.74 -2.59 -8.00
CA ARG A 54 -8.67 -1.74 -9.21
C ARG A 54 -7.24 -1.33 -9.53
N GLY A 55 -7.00 -1.03 -10.81
CA GLY A 55 -5.75 -0.49 -11.34
C GLY A 55 -5.09 -1.44 -12.32
N ARG A 56 -4.51 -0.89 -13.39
CA ARG A 56 -3.86 -1.66 -14.47
C ARG A 56 -2.52 -2.30 -14.08
N GLY A 57 -1.79 -1.67 -13.16
CA GLY A 57 -0.45 -2.06 -12.74
C GLY A 57 -0.38 -3.26 -11.79
N ARG A 58 0.79 -3.49 -11.21
CA ARG A 58 1.05 -4.61 -10.28
C ARG A 58 1.03 -4.14 -8.84
N VAL A 59 0.55 -5.00 -7.94
CA VAL A 59 0.53 -4.77 -6.50
C VAL A 59 1.18 -5.97 -5.83
N GLU A 60 2.18 -5.72 -5.00
CA GLU A 60 2.94 -6.78 -4.32
C GLU A 60 3.34 -6.35 -2.91
N ILE A 61 3.46 -7.32 -2.01
CA ILE A 61 4.02 -7.08 -0.68
C ILE A 61 5.53 -7.26 -0.79
N ILE A 62 6.28 -6.21 -0.52
CA ILE A 62 7.74 -6.26 -0.52
C ILE A 62 8.31 -6.47 0.88
N GLU A 63 7.56 -6.11 1.93
CA GLU A 63 7.98 -6.35 3.31
C GLU A 63 6.80 -6.68 4.24
N GLN A 64 6.97 -7.73 5.05
CA GLN A 64 6.02 -8.14 6.09
C GLN A 64 6.35 -7.42 7.41
N PRO A 65 5.36 -7.17 8.28
CA PRO A 65 5.60 -6.62 9.61
C PRO A 65 6.60 -7.46 10.41
N SER A 66 7.64 -6.80 10.92
CA SER A 66 8.65 -7.43 11.75
C SER A 66 9.24 -6.42 12.74
N GLN A 67 9.93 -6.90 13.77
CA GLN A 67 10.63 -6.00 14.69
C GLN A 67 11.66 -5.11 13.97
N ASN A 68 12.28 -5.60 12.89
CA ASN A 68 13.30 -4.88 12.12
C ASN A 68 12.75 -3.64 11.39
N ASN A 69 11.47 -3.66 11.01
CA ASN A 69 10.78 -2.55 10.35
C ASN A 69 9.74 -1.88 11.24
N ARG A 70 9.86 -2.05 12.56
CA ARG A 70 8.94 -1.49 13.56
C ARG A 70 7.49 -1.92 13.31
N PHE A 71 7.28 -3.16 12.88
CA PHE A 71 5.99 -3.78 12.57
C PHE A 71 5.24 -3.05 11.44
N SER A 72 5.96 -2.63 10.41
CA SER A 72 5.38 -2.01 9.22
C SER A 72 5.23 -3.03 8.10
N ALA A 73 4.11 -3.00 7.39
CA ALA A 73 3.98 -3.69 6.11
C ALA A 73 4.31 -2.73 4.97
N ILE A 74 5.06 -3.18 3.97
CA ILE A 74 5.33 -2.38 2.78
C ILE A 74 4.74 -3.05 1.55
N ILE A 75 3.81 -2.33 0.91
CA ILE A 75 3.14 -2.76 -0.31
C ILE A 75 3.58 -1.85 -1.44
N ARG A 76 4.05 -2.42 -2.55
CA ARG A 76 4.45 -1.66 -3.73
C ARG A 76 3.36 -1.73 -4.79
N ILE A 77 3.02 -0.58 -5.36
CA ILE A 77 2.19 -0.43 -6.54
C ILE A 77 3.09 0.05 -7.68
N ARG A 78 3.08 -0.65 -8.81
CA ARG A 78 3.85 -0.32 -10.02
C ARG A 78 2.91 -0.14 -11.20
N ASP A 79 2.79 1.09 -11.70
CA ASP A 79 2.18 1.42 -12.98
C ASP A 79 3.27 1.67 -14.03
N GLU A 80 3.50 0.69 -14.91
CA GLU A 80 4.53 0.76 -15.95
C GLU A 80 4.04 1.51 -17.20
N GLN A 81 2.75 1.85 -17.27
CA GLN A 81 2.18 2.56 -18.41
C GLN A 81 2.20 4.06 -18.17
N GLY A 82 2.36 4.84 -19.24
CA GLY A 82 2.34 6.30 -19.15
C GLY A 82 1.04 6.85 -18.57
N GLY A 83 1.17 7.86 -17.73
CA GLY A 83 0.06 8.57 -17.09
C GLY A 83 -0.47 7.90 -15.83
N ALA A 84 -1.37 8.59 -15.14
CA ALA A 84 -1.89 8.14 -13.85
C ALA A 84 -3.20 7.36 -13.97
N ASP A 85 -3.31 6.24 -13.25
CA ASP A 85 -4.52 5.42 -13.11
C ASP A 85 -5.03 5.37 -11.65
N ASP A 86 -6.30 5.06 -11.47
CA ASP A 86 -6.92 4.88 -10.16
C ASP A 86 -6.67 3.46 -9.64
N TYR A 87 -6.06 3.37 -8.45
CA TYR A 87 -5.84 2.11 -7.77
C TYR A 87 -6.74 1.98 -6.55
N GLU A 88 -7.19 0.75 -6.31
CA GLU A 88 -7.86 0.37 -5.08
C GLU A 88 -7.34 -0.99 -4.65
N ILE A 89 -6.95 -1.10 -3.38
CA ILE A 89 -6.45 -2.34 -2.78
C ILE A 89 -7.17 -2.62 -1.47
N GLN A 90 -7.32 -3.90 -1.19
CA GLN A 90 -7.70 -4.40 0.13
C GLN A 90 -6.49 -5.08 0.78
N VAL A 91 -6.22 -4.71 2.02
CA VAL A 91 -5.13 -5.25 2.83
C VAL A 91 -5.74 -5.95 4.05
N ASN A 92 -5.37 -7.19 4.28
CA ASN A 92 -5.84 -7.99 5.41
C ASN A 92 -4.66 -8.56 6.19
N TRP A 93 -4.84 -8.80 7.48
CA TRP A 93 -3.84 -9.41 8.35
C TRP A 93 -4.46 -10.37 9.35
N ASN A 94 -3.71 -11.42 9.69
CA ASN A 94 -4.07 -12.46 10.63
C ASN A 94 -2.84 -13.05 11.33
#